data_AF-A0A498Q4M2-F1
#
_entry.id   AF-A0A498Q4M2-F1
#
_cell.length_a   1.000
_cell.length_b   1.000
_cell.length_c   1.000
_cell.angle_alpha   90.00
_cell.angle_beta   90.00
_cell.angle_gamma   90.00
#
_symmetry.space_group_name_H-M   'P 1'
#
loop_
_entity.id
_entity.type
_entity.pdbx_description
1 polymer ?
#
loop_
_entity_poly.entity_id
_entity_poly.type
_entity_poly.pdbx_seq_one_letter_code
_entity_poly.pdbx_strand_id
1 'polypeptide(L)' 'MERQTPKTAARRSSSKAAVKKAVARATKASAKLENREVPAGYVRPAAIARYIASRQSPKR' A
#
# COMPACT_ATOMS: atom_id res chain seq x y z
N MET A 1 -1.85 38.00 -25.78
CA MET A 1 -0.61 37.32 -25.34
C MET A 1 -1.00 36.21 -24.38
N GLU A 2 -1.33 35.02 -24.88
CA GLU A 2 -1.62 33.87 -24.02
C GLU A 2 -0.32 33.32 -23.42
N ARG A 3 -0.24 33.31 -22.09
CA ARG A 3 0.86 32.65 -21.36
C ARG A 3 0.57 31.16 -21.32
N GLN A 4 1.06 30.41 -22.32
CA GLN A 4 1.18 28.96 -22.22
C GLN A 4 2.24 28.66 -21.14
N THR A 5 1.80 28.33 -19.93
CA THR A 5 2.70 27.74 -18.94
C THR A 5 3.14 26.38 -19.46
N PRO A 6 4.45 26.08 -19.51
CA PRO A 6 4.89 24.80 -20.02
C PRO A 6 4.36 23.74 -19.05
N LYS A 7 3.52 22.84 -19.57
CA LYS A 7 2.96 21.69 -18.85
C LYS A 7 4.06 20.64 -18.62
N THR A 8 5.22 21.06 -18.14
CA THR A 8 6.35 20.22 -17.73
C THR A 8 6.16 19.81 -16.28
N ALA A 9 4.95 19.35 -15.94
CA ALA A 9 4.86 18.30 -14.94
C ALA A 9 5.46 17.06 -15.62
N ALA A 10 6.81 17.02 -15.69
CA ALA A 10 7.54 15.81 -15.98
C ALA A 10 6.84 14.72 -15.17
N ARG A 11 6.21 13.76 -15.85
CA ARG A 11 5.67 12.56 -15.21
C ARG A 11 6.86 11.93 -14.51
N ARG A 12 7.11 12.31 -13.26
CA ARG A 12 8.10 11.69 -12.41
C ARG A 12 7.57 10.28 -12.22
N SER A 13 8.03 9.37 -13.06
CA SER A 13 7.78 7.95 -12.92
C SER A 13 8.20 7.58 -11.51
N SER A 14 7.23 7.41 -10.61
CA SER A 14 7.52 7.01 -9.26
C SER A 14 8.12 5.60 -9.32
N SER A 15 9.23 5.40 -8.63
CA SER A 15 9.80 4.07 -8.54
C SER A 15 8.78 3.13 -7.89
N LYS A 16 8.79 1.85 -8.28
CA LYS A 16 7.94 0.82 -7.65
C LYS A 16 8.05 0.82 -6.11
N ALA A 17 9.25 1.11 -5.59
CA ALA A 17 9.49 1.25 -4.17
C ALA A 17 8.76 2.45 -3.55
N ALA A 18 8.74 3.61 -4.23
CA ALA A 18 8.00 4.78 -3.79
C ALA A 18 6.49 4.51 -3.73
N VAL A 19 5.95 3.85 -4.77
CA VAL A 19 4.53 3.43 -4.79
C VAL A 19 4.23 2.49 -3.62
N LYS A 20 5.06 1.48 -3.38
CA LYS A 20 4.86 0.53 -2.27
C LYS A 20 4.89 1.22 -0.90
N LYS A 21 5.78 2.20 -0.70
CA LYS A 21 5.83 3.01 0.54
C LYS A 21 4.56 3.85 0.72
N ALA A 22 4.05 4.47 -0.36
CA ALA A 22 2.82 5.25 -0.30
C ALA A 22 1.61 4.36 0.04
N VAL A 23 1.48 3.20 -0.59
CA VAL A 23 0.43 2.21 -0.30
C VAL A 23 0.48 1.77 1.15
N ALA A 24 1.65 1.41 1.69
CA ALA A 24 1.79 1.00 3.08
C ALA A 24 1.33 2.08 4.08
N ARG A 25 1.63 3.36 3.80
CA ARG A 25 1.18 4.50 4.62
C ARG A 25 -0.33 4.68 4.56
N ALA A 26 -0.91 4.62 3.36
CA ALA A 26 -2.36 4.74 3.17
C ALA A 26 -3.10 3.61 3.89
N THR A 27 -2.66 2.36 3.71
CA THR A 27 -3.24 1.20 4.41
C THR A 27 -3.18 1.36 5.92
N LYS A 28 -2.05 1.82 6.48
CA LYS A 28 -1.94 2.07 7.92
C LYS A 28 -2.90 3.17 8.39
N ALA A 29 -3.02 4.26 7.64
CA ALA A 29 -3.94 5.34 7.97
C ALA A 29 -5.41 4.87 7.95
N SER A 30 -5.82 4.14 6.91
CA SER A 30 -7.17 3.55 6.84
C SER A 30 -7.44 2.60 8.00
N ALA A 31 -6.49 1.71 8.32
CA ALA A 31 -6.63 0.79 9.45
C ALA A 31 -6.80 1.55 10.77
N LYS A 32 -6.11 2.66 10.97
CA LYS A 32 -6.28 3.52 12.15
C LYS A 32 -7.66 4.17 12.20
N LEU A 33 -8.14 4.72 11.08
CA LEU A 33 -9.48 5.33 11.00
C LEU A 33 -10.60 4.33 11.30
N GLU A 34 -10.41 3.06 10.92
CA GLU A 34 -11.39 1.99 11.13
C GLU A 34 -11.23 1.23 12.47
N ASN A 35 -10.30 1.65 13.34
CA ASN A 35 -9.92 0.91 14.55
C ASN A 35 -9.51 -0.55 14.28
N ARG A 36 -8.90 -0.82 13.12
CA ARG A 36 -8.40 -2.13 12.66
C ARG A 36 -6.86 -2.21 12.66
N GLU A 37 -6.19 -1.32 13.41
CA GLU A 37 -4.74 -1.35 13.51
C GLU A 37 -4.28 -2.63 14.22
N VAL A 38 -3.33 -3.35 13.62
CA VAL A 38 -2.76 -4.56 14.21
C VAL A 38 -1.66 -4.13 15.19
N PRO A 39 -1.77 -4.46 16.49
CA PRO A 39 -0.76 -4.09 17.47
C PRO A 39 0.63 -4.63 17.12
N ALA A 40 1.66 -3.87 17.50
CA ALA A 40 3.02 -4.38 17.45
C ALA A 40 3.14 -5.64 18.31
N GLY A 41 3.67 -6.73 17.74
CA GLY A 41 3.79 -8.01 18.43
C GLY A 41 2.55 -8.91 18.38
N TYR A 42 1.48 -8.52 17.68
CA TYR A 42 0.33 -9.40 17.47
C TYR A 42 0.75 -10.67 16.72
N VAL A 43 0.64 -11.82 17.40
CA VAL A 43 0.87 -13.14 16.80
C VAL A 43 -0.43 -13.62 16.18
N ARG A 44 -0.44 -13.76 14.85
CA ARG A 44 -1.59 -14.27 14.12
C ARG A 44 -1.81 -15.76 14.43
N PRO A 45 -3.03 -16.21 14.74
CA PRO A 45 -3.32 -17.63 14.96
C PRO A 45 -2.96 -18.49 13.76
N ALA A 46 -2.49 -19.72 14.00
CA ALA A 46 -2.04 -20.65 12.97
C ALA A 46 -3.12 -20.93 11.90
N ALA A 47 -4.39 -21.04 12.30
CA ALA A 47 -5.51 -21.24 11.39
C ALA A 47 -5.68 -20.09 10.39
N ILE A 48 -5.55 -18.84 10.84
CA ILE A 48 -5.66 -17.65 9.99
C ILE A 48 -4.43 -17.54 9.06
N ALA A 49 -3.24 -17.88 9.55
CA ALA A 49 -2.05 -17.93 8.71
C ALA A 49 -2.20 -18.95 7.56
N ARG A 50 -2.67 -20.16 7.86
CA ARG A 50 -2.97 -21.20 6.86
C ARG A 50 -4.02 -20.75 5.85
N TYR A 51 -5.09 -20.11 6.31
CA TYR A 51 -6.15 -19.59 5.45
C TYR A 51 -5.67 -18.49 4.50
N ILE A 52 -4.76 -17.62 4.94
CA ILE A 52 -4.20 -16.58 4.08
C ILE A 52 -3.23 -17.19 3.07
N ALA A 53 -2.42 -18.16 3.49
CA ALA A 53 -1.54 -18.90 2.60
C ALA A 53 -2.32 -19.62 1.48
N SER A 54 -3.47 -20.23 1.78
CA SER A 54 -4.30 -20.89 0.75
C SER A 54 -4.92 -19.92 -0.25
N ARG A 55 -5.11 -18.65 0.12
CA ARG A 55 -5.62 -17.60 -0.78
C ARG A 55 -4.55 -16.88 -1.58
N GLN A 56 -3.28 -16.99 -1.20
CA GLN A 56 -2.21 -16.51 -2.06
C GLN A 56 -2.04 -17.53 -3.19
N SER A 57 -2.69 -17.25 -4.33
CA SER A 57 -2.51 -18.05 -5.54
C SER A 57 -1.00 -18.24 -5.78
N PRO A 58 -0.53 -19.47 -6.07
CA PRO A 58 0.85 -19.66 -6.46
C PRO A 58 1.07 -18.79 -7.70
N LYS A 59 1.95 -17.79 -7.56
CA LYS A 59 2.36 -16.96 -8.69
C LYS A 59 2.84 -17.90 -9.78
N ARG A 60 2.09 -17.95 -10.90
CA ARG A 60 2.57 -18.49 -12.16
C ARG A 60 3.62 -17.56 -12.74
#